data_AF-A0A5S3R9N9-F1
#
_entry.id   AF-A0A5S3R9N9-F1
#
_cell.length_a   1.000
_cell.length_b   1.000
_cell.length_c   1.000
_cell.angle_alpha   90.00
_cell.angle_beta   90.00
_cell.angle_gamma   90.00
#
_symmetry.space_group_name_H-M   'P 1'
#
loop_
_entity.id
_entity.type
_entity.pdbx_description
1 polymer ?
#
loop_
_entity_poly.entity_id
_entity_poly.type
_entity_poly.pdbx_seq_one_letter_code
_entity_poly.pdbx_strand_id
1 'polypeptide(L)'
;MTNKQVTIKQVRTALKRWGKFWCSKELGKGFSRQAATEAIGSSSSKYVSAEQMHVPDEIAQLTASIELLRPECKRAIRAKYMMHNKVVDAAKTLGFDSKRSMEFWLLKAEQSLMVNMSTH
;
A
#
# COMPACT_ATOMS: atom_id res chain seq x y z
N MET A 1 23.89 22.23 -5.01
CA MET A 1 22.60 21.73 -4.49
C MET A 1 21.86 21.04 -5.63
N THR A 2 22.01 19.72 -5.74
CA THR A 2 21.33 18.95 -6.79
C THR A 2 19.87 18.76 -6.40
N ASN A 3 18.99 19.59 -6.94
CA ASN A 3 17.54 19.39 -6.91
C ASN A 3 17.22 18.04 -7.56
N LYS A 4 17.12 16.97 -6.77
CA LYS A 4 16.67 15.67 -7.22
C LYS A 4 15.16 15.81 -7.48
N GLN A 5 14.82 16.24 -8.69
CA GLN A 5 13.42 16.30 -9.12
C GLN A 5 12.85 14.89 -9.04
N VAL A 6 12.00 14.64 -8.05
CA VAL A 6 11.34 13.36 -7.90
C VAL A 6 10.39 13.21 -9.08
N THR A 7 10.66 12.21 -9.92
CA THR A 7 9.86 12.00 -11.12
C THR A 7 8.60 11.20 -10.80
N ILE A 8 7.53 11.41 -11.57
CA ILE A 8 6.31 10.60 -11.50
C ILE A 8 6.58 9.09 -11.62
N LYS A 9 7.64 8.69 -12.35
CA LYS A 9 8.08 7.30 -12.48
C LYS A 9 8.59 6.73 -11.16
N GLN A 10 9.32 7.53 -10.37
CA GLN A 10 9.81 7.13 -9.05
C GLN A 10 8.65 6.96 -8.08
N VAL A 11 7.71 7.91 -8.05
CA VAL A 11 6.48 7.81 -7.22
C VAL A 11 5.71 6.54 -7.56
N ARG A 12 5.47 6.27 -8.84
CA ARG A 12 4.80 5.03 -9.28
C ARG A 12 5.55 3.77 -8.88
N THR A 13 6.87 3.78 -8.96
CA THR A 13 7.71 2.64 -8.55
C THR A 13 7.61 2.40 -7.04
N ALA A 14 7.67 3.47 -6.26
CA ALA A 14 7.52 3.41 -4.81
C ALA A 14 6.12 2.91 -4.42
N LEU A 15 5.06 3.42 -5.06
CA LEU A 15 3.68 2.97 -4.86
C LEU A 15 3.47 1.51 -5.25
N LYS A 16 4.13 1.01 -6.31
CA LYS A 16 4.11 -0.42 -6.66
C LYS A 16 4.75 -1.27 -5.57
N ARG A 17 5.92 -0.86 -5.05
CA ARG A 17 6.60 -1.57 -3.97
C ARG A 17 5.76 -1.58 -2.70
N TRP A 18 5.17 -0.43 -2.35
CA TRP A 18 4.24 -0.29 -1.24
C TRP A 18 3.03 -1.19 -1.39
N GLY A 19 2.35 -1.14 -2.53
CA GLY A 19 1.18 -1.97 -2.81
C GLY A 19 1.51 -3.47 -2.75
N LYS A 20 2.65 -3.89 -3.33
CA LYS A 20 3.11 -5.28 -3.26
C LYS A 20 3.44 -5.71 -1.82
N PHE A 21 4.10 -4.86 -1.04
CA PHE A 21 4.44 -5.14 0.36
C PHE A 21 3.17 -5.35 1.19
N TRP A 22 2.19 -4.45 1.08
CA TRP A 22 0.93 -4.55 1.83
C TRP A 22 0.02 -5.67 1.32
N CYS A 23 -0.05 -5.90 0.01
CA CYS A 23 -0.77 -7.04 -0.56
C CYS A 23 -0.16 -8.36 -0.09
N SER A 24 1.17 -8.49 -0.09
CA SER A 24 1.86 -9.66 0.47
C SER A 24 1.64 -9.81 1.97
N LYS A 25 1.52 -8.71 2.72
CA LYS A 25 1.21 -8.72 4.15
C LYS A 25 -0.23 -9.15 4.42
N GLU A 26 -1.19 -8.70 3.62
CA GLU A 26 -2.60 -9.14 3.72
C GLU A 26 -2.75 -10.62 3.36
N LEU A 27 -2.08 -11.10 2.31
CA LEU A 27 -2.04 -12.51 1.93
C LEU A 27 -1.34 -13.39 2.99
N GLY A 28 -0.26 -12.90 3.61
CA GLY A 28 0.43 -13.58 4.70
C GLY A 28 -0.40 -13.67 6.00
N LYS A 29 -1.28 -12.69 6.25
CA LYS A 29 -2.26 -12.75 7.34
C LYS A 29 -3.43 -13.70 7.05
N GLY A 30 -3.72 -13.99 5.78
CA GLY A 30 -4.74 -14.97 5.36
C GLY A 30 -4.38 -16.41 5.72
N PHE A 31 -3.10 -16.80 5.67
CA PHE A 31 -2.64 -18.14 6.05
C PHE A 31 -2.37 -18.29 7.55
N SER A 32 -2.15 -17.20 8.30
CA SER A 32 -1.84 -17.27 9.74
C SER A 32 -3.08 -17.43 10.64
N ARG A 33 -4.30 -17.31 10.11
CA ARG A 33 -5.54 -17.42 10.91
C ARG A 33 -6.12 -18.82 11.02
N GLN A 34 -5.62 -19.80 10.26
CA GLN A 34 -6.17 -21.17 10.28
C GLN A 34 -5.21 -22.25 10.77
N ALA A 35 -3.92 -21.96 10.99
CA ALA A 35 -2.94 -22.95 11.45
C ALA A 35 -2.64 -22.88 12.96
N ALA A 36 -3.55 -22.32 13.77
CA ALA A 36 -3.36 -22.14 15.22
C ALA A 36 -4.28 -23.03 16.08
N THR A 37 -4.87 -24.09 15.53
CA THR A 37 -5.74 -25.02 16.27
C THR A 37 -5.38 -26.49 16.15
N GLU A 38 -4.25 -26.86 15.52
CA GLU A 38 -3.88 -28.27 15.39
C GLU A 38 -2.36 -28.46 15.53
N ALA A 39 -1.88 -28.49 16.77
CA ALA A 39 -0.73 -29.31 17.18
C ALA A 39 -0.53 -29.18 18.69
N ILE A 40 -1.27 -29.98 19.43
CA ILE A 40 -0.94 -30.36 20.80
C ILE A 40 0.41 -31.08 20.77
N GLY A 41 1.41 -30.52 21.47
CA GLY A 41 2.61 -31.24 21.86
C GLY A 41 3.76 -31.21 20.86
N SER A 42 4.56 -30.14 20.85
CA SER A 42 6.01 -30.31 20.79
C SER A 42 6.74 -29.07 21.27
N SER A 43 7.64 -29.29 22.22
CA SER A 43 8.54 -28.37 22.88
C SER A 43 9.49 -27.68 21.91
N SER A 44 9.21 -26.42 21.57
CA SER A 44 10.20 -25.37 21.28
C SER A 44 9.41 -24.09 21.04
N SER A 45 9.17 -23.36 22.13
CA SER A 45 8.39 -22.13 22.13
C SER A 45 9.21 -21.00 21.47
N LYS A 46 9.31 -21.03 20.14
CA LYS A 46 9.51 -19.82 19.35
C LYS A 46 8.12 -19.31 19.00
N TYR A 47 7.53 -18.58 19.94
CA TYR A 47 6.57 -17.55 19.60
C TYR A 47 7.26 -16.62 18.60
N VAL A 48 7.13 -16.92 17.30
CA VAL A 48 7.42 -15.93 16.26
C VAL A 48 6.26 -14.96 16.37
N SER A 49 6.39 -14.01 17.29
CA SER A 49 5.49 -12.89 17.44
C SER A 49 5.23 -12.33 16.05
N ALA A 50 3.95 -12.27 15.68
CA ALA A 50 3.45 -11.61 14.49
C ALA A 50 3.70 -10.07 14.50
N GLU A 51 4.69 -9.61 15.27
CA GLU A 51 4.84 -8.24 15.75
C GLU A 51 6.15 -7.58 15.32
N GLN A 52 7.05 -8.28 14.62
CA GLN A 52 8.31 -7.68 14.18
C GLN A 52 8.64 -7.95 12.70
N MET A 53 7.64 -7.85 11.82
CA MET A 53 7.93 -7.60 10.41
C MET A 53 8.38 -6.14 10.27
N HIS A 54 9.70 -5.93 10.24
CA HIS A 54 10.34 -4.64 10.01
C HIS A 54 9.78 -4.01 8.72
N VAL A 55 8.87 -3.04 8.86
CA VAL A 55 8.42 -2.24 7.71
C VAL A 55 9.62 -1.39 7.30
N PRO A 56 10.12 -1.51 6.06
CA PRO A 56 11.23 -0.67 5.62
C PRO A 56 10.87 0.81 5.79
N ASP A 57 11.83 1.63 6.21
CA ASP A 57 11.60 3.05 6.51
C ASP A 57 10.95 3.78 5.31
N GLU A 58 11.41 3.47 4.10
CA GLU A 58 10.82 3.97 2.85
C GLU A 58 9.31 3.66 2.70
N ILE A 59 8.87 2.48 3.12
CA ILE A 59 7.46 2.07 3.09
C ILE A 59 6.67 2.77 4.19
N ALA A 60 7.27 2.95 5.36
CA ALA A 60 6.66 3.67 6.48
C ALA A 60 6.46 5.16 6.15
N GLN A 61 7.49 5.83 5.63
CA GLN A 61 7.44 7.22 5.18
C GLN A 61 6.39 7.42 4.07
N LEU A 62 6.35 6.50 3.10
CA LEU A 62 5.34 6.53 2.04
C LEU A 62 3.92 6.32 2.60
N THR A 63 3.76 5.43 3.57
CA THR A 63 2.47 5.20 4.24
C THR A 63 2.02 6.47 4.98
N ALA A 64 2.91 7.12 5.73
CA ALA A 64 2.61 8.38 6.40
C ALA A 64 2.21 9.48 5.39
N SER A 65 2.94 9.58 4.27
CA SER A 65 2.63 10.52 3.19
C SER A 65 1.26 10.25 2.55
N ILE A 66 0.89 8.97 2.39
CA ILE A 66 -0.43 8.58 1.88
C ILE A 66 -1.53 8.90 2.90
N GLU A 67 -1.28 8.71 4.20
CA GLU A 67 -2.27 8.98 5.25
C GLU A 67 -2.68 10.46 5.33
N LEU A 68 -1.77 11.37 4.98
CA LEU A 68 -2.02 12.80 4.85
C LEU A 68 -2.88 13.17 3.62
N LEU A 69 -3.07 12.26 2.67
CA LEU A 69 -3.90 12.51 1.50
C LEU A 69 -5.39 12.42 1.83
N ARG A 70 -6.21 13.04 0.96
CA ARG A 70 -7.67 12.92 1.00
C ARG A 70 -8.10 11.44 0.97
N PRO A 71 -9.21 11.08 1.64
CA PRO A 71 -9.68 9.70 1.68
C PRO A 71 -9.98 9.12 0.29
N GLU A 72 -10.37 9.94 -0.68
CA GLU A 72 -10.55 9.57 -2.10
C GLU A 72 -9.23 9.18 -2.76
N CYS A 73 -8.17 9.95 -2.53
CA CYS A 73 -6.82 9.65 -3.02
C CYS A 73 -6.30 8.34 -2.43
N LYS A 74 -6.50 8.13 -1.11
CA LYS A 74 -6.15 6.88 -0.42
C LYS A 74 -6.87 5.69 -1.03
N ARG A 75 -8.18 5.82 -1.27
CA ARG A 75 -8.99 4.80 -1.95
C ARG A 75 -8.44 4.51 -3.35
N ALA A 76 -8.21 5.53 -4.16
CA ALA A 76 -7.69 5.35 -5.52
C ALA A 76 -6.33 4.63 -5.55
N ILE A 77 -5.41 4.98 -4.64
CA ILE A 77 -4.11 4.29 -4.50
C ILE A 77 -4.31 2.81 -4.14
N ARG A 78 -5.14 2.51 -3.14
CA ARG A 78 -5.43 1.12 -2.73
C ARG A 78 -6.06 0.32 -3.87
N ALA A 79 -7.02 0.90 -4.58
CA ALA A 79 -7.63 0.30 -5.77
C ALA A 79 -6.60 -0.09 -6.83
N LYS A 80 -5.63 0.80 -7.08
CA LYS A 80 -4.68 0.62 -8.18
C LYS A 80 -3.53 -0.32 -7.83
N TYR A 81 -3.00 -0.22 -6.61
CA TYR A 81 -1.73 -0.81 -6.24
C TYR A 81 -1.86 -1.99 -5.28
N MET A 82 -2.98 -2.12 -4.56
CA MET A 82 -3.25 -3.28 -3.68
C MET A 82 -4.23 -4.26 -4.31
N MET A 83 -5.27 -3.76 -4.98
CA MET A 83 -6.20 -4.65 -5.69
C MET A 83 -5.64 -5.04 -7.06
N HIS A 84 -5.35 -6.33 -7.22
CA HIS A 84 -4.95 -6.92 -8.51
C HIS A 84 -6.10 -7.01 -9.55
N ASN A 85 -7.32 -6.61 -9.18
CA ASN A 85 -8.48 -6.63 -10.07
C ASN A 85 -8.46 -5.47 -11.08
N LYS A 86 -9.24 -5.60 -12.16
CA LYS A 86 -9.36 -4.55 -13.18
C LYS A 86 -9.78 -3.24 -12.51
N VAL A 87 -9.17 -2.14 -12.97
CA VAL A 87 -9.41 -0.77 -12.48
C VAL A 87 -10.91 -0.43 -12.42
N VAL A 88 -11.71 -1.00 -13.32
CA VAL A 88 -13.18 -0.80 -13.37
C VAL A 88 -13.88 -1.44 -12.17
N ASP A 89 -13.50 -2.65 -11.77
CA ASP A 89 -14.08 -3.34 -10.63
C ASP A 89 -13.66 -2.65 -9.33
N ALA A 90 -12.38 -2.29 -9.22
CA ALA A 90 -11.85 -1.54 -8.08
C ALA A 90 -12.49 -0.14 -7.95
N ALA A 91 -12.90 0.50 -9.06
CA ALA A 91 -13.64 1.76 -9.04
C ALA A 91 -14.99 1.59 -8.35
N LYS A 92 -15.75 0.58 -8.79
CA LYS A 92 -17.09 0.28 -8.26
C LYS A 92 -17.02 -0.14 -6.79
N THR A 93 -16.07 -1.01 -6.43
CA THR A 93 -15.90 -1.48 -5.04
C THR A 93 -15.62 -0.33 -4.07
N LEU A 94 -14.94 0.73 -4.51
CA LEU A 94 -14.57 1.86 -3.65
C LEU A 94 -15.53 3.05 -3.73
N GLY A 95 -16.65 2.88 -4.45
CA GLY A 95 -17.69 3.89 -4.59
C GLY A 95 -17.35 5.03 -5.56
N PHE A 96 -16.47 4.79 -6.53
CA PHE A 96 -16.26 5.73 -7.63
C PHE A 96 -17.30 5.50 -8.71
N ASP A 97 -17.93 6.60 -9.14
CA ASP A 97 -18.95 6.61 -10.20
C ASP A 97 -18.43 6.05 -11.53
N SER A 98 -17.18 6.38 -11.87
CA SER A 98 -16.59 6.08 -13.17
C SER A 98 -15.09 5.81 -13.06
N LYS A 99 -14.55 5.03 -14.00
CA LYS A 99 -13.10 4.77 -14.14
C LYS A 99 -12.30 6.08 -14.19
N ARG A 100 -12.79 7.07 -14.95
CA ARG A 100 -12.17 8.40 -15.07
C ARG A 100 -12.06 9.12 -13.73
N SER A 101 -13.08 9.02 -12.89
CA SER A 101 -13.08 9.64 -11.56
C SER A 101 -12.00 9.03 -10.67
N MET A 102 -11.84 7.71 -10.69
CA MET A 102 -10.74 7.06 -9.98
C MET A 102 -9.37 7.48 -10.55
N GLU A 103 -9.21 7.51 -11.87
CA GLU A 103 -7.96 7.92 -12.52
C GLU A 103 -7.59 9.38 -12.19
N PHE A 104 -8.58 10.27 -12.10
CA PHE A 104 -8.40 11.65 -11.67
C PHE A 104 -7.87 11.72 -10.22
N TRP A 105 -8.50 11.02 -9.29
CA TRP A 105 -8.05 10.99 -7.89
C TRP A 105 -6.69 10.31 -7.74
N LEU A 106 -6.40 9.28 -8.53
CA LEU A 106 -5.10 8.65 -8.58
C LEU A 106 -4.02 9.64 -9.04
N LEU A 107 -4.29 10.39 -10.10
CA LEU A 107 -3.35 11.38 -10.64
C LEU A 107 -3.11 12.51 -9.63
N LYS A 108 -4.15 12.98 -8.93
CA LYS A 108 -4.02 13.94 -7.82
C LYS A 108 -3.17 13.37 -6.69
N ALA A 109 -3.39 12.12 -6.32
CA ALA A 109 -2.61 11.44 -5.28
C ALA A 109 -1.12 11.34 -5.67
N GLU A 110 -0.83 10.95 -6.91
CA GLU A 110 0.54 10.86 -7.43
C GLU A 110 1.23 12.24 -7.44
N GLN A 111 0.53 13.31 -7.83
CA GLN A 111 1.05 14.68 -7.80
C GLN A 111 1.34 15.15 -6.37
N SER A 112 0.41 14.92 -5.42
CA SER A 112 0.63 15.28 -4.02
C SER A 112 1.83 14.53 -3.42
N LEU A 113 1.99 13.24 -3.73
CA LEU A 113 3.14 12.46 -3.29
C LEU A 113 4.45 12.97 -3.91
N MET A 114 4.43 13.38 -5.17
CA MET A 114 5.59 13.96 -5.84
C MET A 114 6.06 15.24 -5.15
N VAL A 115 5.12 16.12 -4.77
CA VAL A 115 5.44 17.34 -4.00
C VAL A 115 6.01 16.99 -2.63
N ASN A 116 5.37 16.07 -1.90
CA ASN A 116 5.83 15.67 -0.56
C ASN A 116 7.23 15.04 -0.60
N MET A 117 7.53 14.21 -1.60
CA MET A 117 8.87 13.61 -1.77
C MET A 117 9.93 14.59 -2.27
N SER A 118 9.53 15.71 -2.90
CA SER A 118 10.46 16.74 -3.37
C SER A 118 10.80 17.76 -2.28
N THR A 119 10.05 17.77 -1.18
CA THR A 119 10.21 18.73 -0.07
C THR A 119 11.17 18.19 1.01
N HIS A 120 11.78 17.03 0.78
CA HIS A 120 12.65 16.33 1.74
C HIS A 120 14.09 16.18 1.23
#